data_AF-A0A367YF04-F1
#
_entry.id   AF-A0A367YF04-F1
#
_cell.length_a   1.000
_cell.length_b   1.000
_cell.length_c   1.000
_cell.angle_alpha   90.00
_cell.angle_beta   90.00
_cell.angle_gamma   90.00
#
_symmetry.space_group_name_H-M   'P 1'
#
loop_
_entity.id
_entity.type
_entity.pdbx_description
1 polymer ?
#
loop_
_entity_poly.entity_id
_entity_poly.type
_entity_poly.pdbx_seq_one_letter_code
_entity_poly.pdbx_strand_id
1 'polypeptide(L)'
;MSTYEDEHNITPTPAAHTQEEERGRQHETLSALIDSFLHRRPDAPLPSRPISETNEEALIAALRQLSESSNDNGSNVAQMLMDSLGEHKDSKGVSSEYLDTLERIPLKQIDDDSSCPICTNRFKDDKYPLVVRLPCGHGVNHVFDLECVGPWLQMNSTCPMCRTNVLEVEANRRKKIDEEIRKAKEEDSEEEEEDWDIYG
;
A
#
# COMPACT_ATOMS: atom_id res chain seq x y z
N MET A 1 34.90 -42.40 2.47
CA MET A 1 33.56 -41.78 2.48
C MET A 1 33.81 -40.29 2.53
N SER A 2 33.62 -39.60 1.41
CA SER A 2 33.82 -38.15 1.33
C SER A 2 32.76 -37.47 2.19
N THR A 3 33.11 -36.39 2.90
CA THR A 3 32.13 -35.67 3.72
C THR A 3 31.24 -34.82 2.83
N TYR A 4 30.02 -34.51 3.29
CA TYR A 4 29.05 -33.66 2.57
C TYR A 4 29.64 -32.32 2.11
N GLU A 5 30.65 -31.83 2.82
CA GLU A 5 31.35 -30.57 2.54
C GLU A 5 32.18 -30.64 1.26
N ASP A 6 32.77 -31.81 0.96
CA ASP A 6 33.60 -32.05 -0.23
C ASP A 6 32.76 -32.13 -1.52
N GLU A 7 31.51 -32.61 -1.43
CA GLU A 7 30.59 -32.71 -2.59
C GLU A 7 29.93 -31.37 -2.94
N HIS A 8 29.95 -30.40 -2.03
CA HIS A 8 29.24 -29.13 -2.18
C HIS A 8 30.12 -27.87 -2.22
N ASN A 9 31.45 -28.03 -2.31
CA ASN A 9 32.42 -26.93 -2.45
C ASN A 9 32.19 -25.78 -1.44
N ILE A 10 31.88 -26.15 -0.20
CA ILE A 10 31.70 -25.24 0.93
C ILE A 10 32.99 -25.24 1.74
N THR A 11 33.84 -24.24 1.54
CA THR A 11 35.01 -24.01 2.39
C THR A 11 34.60 -23.22 3.63
N PRO A 12 34.80 -23.74 4.86
CA PRO A 12 34.59 -22.95 6.07
C PRO A 12 35.77 -22.00 6.28
N THR A 13 35.54 -20.72 6.02
CA THR A 13 36.52 -19.65 6.25
C THR A 13 36.61 -19.36 7.76
N PRO A 14 37.79 -19.41 8.40
CA PRO A 14 37.96 -18.94 9.77
C PRO A 14 38.02 -17.41 9.76
N ALA A 15 36.89 -16.75 10.07
CA ALA A 15 36.84 -15.31 10.21
C ALA A 15 37.53 -14.88 11.51
N ALA A 16 38.62 -14.13 11.34
CA ALA A 16 39.37 -13.50 12.40
C ALA A 16 38.51 -12.48 13.17
N HIS A 17 38.69 -12.48 14.49
CA HIS A 17 38.22 -11.46 15.42
C HIS A 17 38.63 -10.05 14.96
N THR A 18 37.63 -9.23 14.63
CA THR A 18 37.73 -7.77 14.75
C THR A 18 36.59 -7.34 15.65
N GLN A 19 36.96 -6.78 16.81
CA GLN A 19 36.03 -6.15 17.75
C GLN A 19 35.64 -4.80 17.14
N GLU A 20 34.67 -4.80 16.24
CA GLU A 20 33.94 -3.60 15.84
C GLU A 20 32.64 -3.55 16.64
N GLU A 21 32.61 -2.57 17.53
CA GLU A 21 31.55 -2.17 18.45
C GLU A 21 30.15 -2.62 18.02
N GLU A 22 29.60 -3.59 18.76
CA GLU A 22 28.17 -3.79 18.90
C GLU A 22 27.55 -2.52 19.48
N ARG A 23 27.30 -1.51 18.63
CA ARG A 23 26.15 -0.63 18.81
C ARG A 23 24.89 -1.45 18.55
N GLY A 24 24.64 -2.40 19.46
CA GLY A 24 23.33 -3.00 19.62
C GLY A 24 22.35 -1.84 19.70
N ARG A 25 21.35 -1.82 18.81
CA ARG A 25 20.22 -0.91 18.93
C ARG A 25 19.67 -1.13 20.32
N GLN A 26 19.93 -0.19 21.23
CA GLN A 26 19.28 -0.17 22.52
C GLN A 26 17.81 0.08 22.19
N HIS A 27 17.02 -1.00 22.07
CA HIS A 27 15.58 -0.90 22.01
C HIS A 27 15.18 -0.45 23.41
N GLU A 28 15.01 0.86 23.58
CA GLU A 28 14.36 1.37 24.78
C GLU A 28 12.99 0.72 24.87
N THR A 29 12.68 0.17 26.03
CA THR A 29 11.37 -0.42 26.26
C THR A 29 10.32 0.66 26.14
N LEU A 30 9.12 0.30 25.70
CA LEU A 30 8.01 1.23 25.55
C LEU A 30 7.73 1.98 26.86
N SER A 31 7.88 1.30 28.00
CA SER A 31 7.80 1.91 29.34
C SER A 31 8.80 3.05 29.55
N ALA A 32 10.04 2.91 29.05
CA ALA A 32 11.06 3.94 29.16
C ALA A 32 10.74 5.17 28.28
N LEU A 33 10.17 4.95 27.09
CA LEU A 33 9.70 6.05 26.24
C LEU A 33 8.54 6.82 26.89
N ILE A 34 7.56 6.11 27.46
CA ILE A 34 6.41 6.76 28.14
C ILE A 34 6.90 7.57 29.34
N ASP A 35 7.80 7.02 30.16
CA ASP A 35 8.36 7.75 31.31
C ASP A 35 9.15 8.98 30.86
N SER A 36 9.93 8.87 29.78
CA SER A 36 10.65 10.02 29.22
C SER A 36 9.73 11.14 28.74
N PHE A 37 8.52 10.78 28.28
CA PHE A 37 7.51 11.71 27.79
C PHE A 37 6.76 12.39 28.94
N LEU A 38 6.37 11.64 29.97
CA LEU A 38 5.65 12.16 31.14
C LEU A 38 6.52 13.11 32.00
N HIS A 39 7.84 12.93 31.97
CA HIS A 39 8.78 13.76 32.72
C HIS A 39 9.51 14.82 31.85
N ARG A 40 9.01 15.05 30.64
CA ARG A 40 9.62 15.95 29.66
C ARG A 40 9.42 17.41 30.05
N ARG A 41 10.52 18.18 30.06
CA ARG A 41 10.43 19.65 30.12
C ARG A 41 9.90 20.20 28.79
N PRO A 42 9.07 21.25 28.81
CA PRO A 42 8.37 21.75 27.61
C PRO A 42 9.28 22.19 26.45
N ASP A 43 10.56 22.47 26.71
CA ASP A 43 11.50 23.04 25.71
C ASP A 43 12.40 22.02 24.99
N ALA A 44 12.18 20.70 25.15
CA ALA A 44 13.03 19.70 24.51
C ALA A 44 12.60 19.43 23.03
N PRO A 45 13.53 19.25 22.06
CA PRO A 45 13.19 19.00 20.66
C PRO A 45 12.62 17.60 20.45
N LEU A 46 11.48 17.48 19.76
CA LEU A 46 10.79 16.19 19.52
C LEU A 46 11.64 15.23 18.67
N PRO A 47 11.72 13.93 19.02
CA PRO A 47 12.33 12.94 18.14
C PRO A 47 11.40 12.64 16.97
N SER A 48 11.88 12.89 15.76
CA SER A 48 11.16 12.68 14.51
C SER A 48 11.50 11.30 13.92
N ARG A 49 10.73 10.24 14.21
CA ARG A 49 10.81 8.96 13.46
C ARG A 49 9.45 8.22 13.41
N PRO A 50 9.18 7.50 12.30
CA PRO A 50 7.86 6.96 11.98
C PRO A 50 7.53 5.70 12.80
N ILE A 51 6.25 5.57 13.16
CA ILE A 51 5.71 4.50 13.98
C ILE A 51 5.42 3.30 13.06
N SER A 52 6.08 2.17 13.33
CA SER A 52 5.85 0.86 12.70
C SER A 52 4.63 0.16 13.33
N GLU A 53 3.90 -0.62 12.52
CA GLU A 53 2.65 -1.34 12.82
C GLU A 53 2.70 -2.26 14.08
N THR A 54 3.89 -2.67 14.51
CA THR A 54 4.09 -3.44 15.77
C THR A 54 3.74 -2.64 17.04
N ASN A 55 3.57 -1.33 16.92
CA ASN A 55 3.26 -0.45 18.04
C ASN A 55 1.75 -0.31 18.29
N GLU A 56 0.90 -0.81 17.40
CA GLU A 56 -0.55 -0.68 17.53
C GLU A 56 -1.10 -1.50 18.69
N GLU A 57 -0.68 -2.76 18.85
CA GLU A 57 -1.15 -3.60 19.95
C GLU A 57 -0.71 -3.05 21.31
N ALA A 58 0.50 -2.51 21.38
CA ALA A 58 1.04 -1.93 22.60
C ALA A 58 0.42 -0.56 22.93
N LEU A 59 0.09 0.23 21.91
CA LEU A 59 -0.70 1.46 22.03
C LEU A 59 -2.13 1.16 22.51
N ILE A 60 -2.78 0.15 21.93
CA ILE A 60 -4.12 -0.30 22.31
C ILE A 60 -4.11 -0.80 23.76
N ALA A 61 -3.09 -1.57 24.16
CA ALA A 61 -2.94 -2.04 25.54
C ALA A 61 -2.70 -0.88 26.53
N ALA A 62 -1.86 0.10 26.17
CA ALA A 62 -1.60 1.28 26.99
C ALA A 62 -2.84 2.19 27.12
N LEU A 63 -3.58 2.39 26.04
CA LEU A 63 -4.84 3.14 26.04
C LEU A 63 -5.91 2.47 26.91
N ARG A 64 -5.96 1.14 26.92
CA ARG A 64 -6.84 0.37 27.79
C ARG A 64 -6.46 0.52 29.27
N GLN A 65 -5.17 0.46 29.61
CA GLN A 65 -4.69 0.76 30.96
C GLN A 65 -5.00 2.19 31.42
N LEU A 66 -4.89 3.17 30.51
CA LEU A 66 -5.27 4.56 30.78
C LEU A 66 -6.78 4.71 31.02
N SER A 67 -7.61 3.94 30.30
CA SER A 67 -9.07 3.90 30.54
C SER A 67 -9.45 3.26 31.87
N GLU A 68 -8.63 2.33 32.37
CA GLU A 68 -8.82 1.65 33.66
C GLU A 68 -8.23 2.43 34.85
N SER A 69 -7.31 3.37 34.60
CA SER A 69 -6.75 4.26 35.62
C SER A 69 -7.82 5.27 36.07
N SER A 70 -8.21 5.19 37.35
CA SER A 70 -9.38 5.86 37.95
C SER A 70 -9.24 7.38 38.15
N ASN A 71 -8.88 8.13 37.11
CA ASN A 71 -9.08 9.57 37.07
C ASN A 71 -10.07 9.90 35.94
N ASP A 72 -11.14 10.63 36.27
CA ASP A 72 -12.24 11.03 35.36
C ASP A 72 -11.75 11.62 34.02
N ASN A 73 -10.56 12.21 34.01
CA ASN A 73 -9.95 12.85 32.84
C ASN A 73 -9.20 11.86 31.91
N GLY A 74 -8.77 10.69 32.40
CA GLY A 74 -8.05 9.68 31.61
C GLY A 74 -8.97 8.83 30.73
N SER A 75 -10.17 8.56 31.24
CA SER A 75 -11.21 7.80 30.52
C SER A 75 -11.72 8.55 29.27
N ASN A 76 -11.90 9.87 29.37
CA ASN A 76 -12.41 10.68 28.25
C ASN A 76 -11.40 10.75 27.09
N VAL A 77 -10.12 11.02 27.38
CA VAL A 77 -9.08 11.13 26.34
C VAL A 77 -8.82 9.77 25.67
N ALA A 78 -8.80 8.68 26.44
CA ALA A 78 -8.64 7.34 25.89
C ALA A 78 -9.84 6.93 25.00
N GLN A 79 -11.06 7.29 25.39
CA GLN A 79 -12.26 7.08 24.57
C GLN A 79 -12.22 7.90 23.28
N MET A 80 -11.90 9.20 23.35
CA MET A 80 -11.80 10.06 22.14
C MET A 80 -10.73 9.57 21.17
N LEU A 81 -9.60 9.07 21.67
CA LEU A 81 -8.54 8.49 20.84
C LEU A 81 -8.95 7.15 20.23
N MET A 82 -9.61 6.27 20.98
CA MET A 82 -10.14 5.01 20.44
C MET A 82 -11.24 5.23 19.40
N ASP A 83 -12.10 6.24 19.58
CA ASP A 83 -13.14 6.59 18.61
C ASP A 83 -12.50 7.13 17.31
N SER A 84 -11.52 8.02 17.43
CA SER A 84 -10.81 8.59 16.29
C SER A 84 -9.92 7.57 15.55
N LEU A 85 -9.38 6.56 16.26
CA LEU A 85 -8.64 5.44 15.65
C LEU A 85 -9.59 4.37 15.08
N GLY A 86 -10.79 4.22 15.65
CA GLY A 86 -11.82 3.29 15.18
C GLY A 86 -12.36 3.64 13.79
N GLU A 87 -12.41 4.93 13.45
CA GLU A 87 -12.84 5.42 12.13
C GLU A 87 -11.86 5.07 10.98
N HIS A 88 -10.63 4.65 11.30
CA HIS A 88 -9.61 4.27 10.31
C HIS A 88 -9.50 2.76 10.06
N LYS A 89 -10.36 1.94 10.69
CA LYS A 89 -10.20 0.48 10.73
C LYS A 89 -10.72 -0.28 9.51
N ASP A 90 -11.42 0.41 8.61
CA ASP A 90 -11.72 -0.17 7.30
C ASP A 90 -10.52 0.08 6.41
N SER A 91 -9.64 -0.93 6.28
CA SER A 91 -8.67 -0.95 5.19
C SER A 91 -9.46 -0.85 3.89
N LYS A 92 -9.52 0.36 3.31
CA LYS A 92 -10.10 0.63 2.00
C LYS A 92 -9.16 0.11 0.91
N GLY A 93 -8.57 -1.05 1.13
CA GLY A 93 -7.68 -1.73 0.22
C GLY A 93 -8.47 -2.42 -0.88
N VAL A 94 -7.70 -2.92 -1.83
CA VAL A 94 -8.20 -3.52 -3.05
C VAL A 94 -7.93 -5.02 -3.01
N SER A 95 -8.86 -5.83 -3.53
CA SER A 95 -8.70 -7.29 -3.55
C SER A 95 -7.55 -7.71 -4.46
N SER A 96 -6.93 -8.85 -4.16
CA SER A 96 -5.90 -9.44 -5.03
C SER A 96 -6.42 -9.67 -6.45
N GLU A 97 -7.68 -10.09 -6.58
CA GLU A 97 -8.33 -10.31 -7.87
C GLU A 97 -8.36 -9.04 -8.72
N TYR A 98 -8.59 -7.88 -8.12
CA TYR A 98 -8.56 -6.62 -8.86
C TYR A 98 -7.15 -6.28 -9.35
N LEU A 99 -6.09 -6.57 -8.57
CA LEU A 99 -4.72 -6.36 -9.01
C LEU A 99 -4.39 -7.14 -10.29
N ASP A 100 -4.97 -8.33 -10.44
CA ASP A 100 -4.77 -9.17 -11.64
C ASP A 100 -5.46 -8.61 -12.88
N THR A 101 -6.52 -7.79 -12.70
CA THR A 101 -7.25 -7.13 -13.78
C THR A 101 -6.61 -5.82 -14.26
N LEU A 102 -5.58 -5.32 -13.57
CA LEU A 102 -4.87 -4.11 -13.97
C LEU A 102 -4.24 -4.26 -15.37
N GLU A 103 -4.22 -3.15 -16.10
CA GLU A 103 -3.64 -3.09 -17.46
C GLU A 103 -2.13 -3.34 -17.39
N ARG A 104 -1.67 -4.40 -18.07
CA ARG A 104 -0.25 -4.74 -18.19
C ARG A 104 0.36 -4.04 -19.39
N ILE A 105 1.46 -3.32 -19.18
CA ILE A 105 2.15 -2.62 -20.27
C ILE A 105 3.36 -3.46 -20.73
N PRO A 106 3.48 -3.80 -22.02
CA PRO A 106 4.69 -4.41 -22.56
C PRO A 106 5.86 -3.43 -22.54
N LEU A 107 7.04 -3.92 -22.17
CA LEU A 107 8.32 -3.17 -22.14
C LEU A 107 8.66 -2.38 -23.41
N LYS A 108 8.11 -2.80 -24.56
CA LYS A 108 8.31 -2.12 -25.85
C LYS A 108 7.61 -0.77 -25.93
N GLN A 109 6.54 -0.56 -25.17
CA GLN A 109 5.79 0.70 -25.12
C GLN A 109 6.33 1.66 -24.06
N ILE A 110 7.33 1.21 -23.31
CA ILE A 110 7.91 1.92 -22.16
C ILE A 110 9.25 2.52 -22.61
N ASP A 111 9.43 3.81 -22.33
CA ASP A 111 10.69 4.51 -22.61
C ASP A 111 11.86 3.86 -21.87
N ASP A 112 13.04 3.88 -22.48
CA ASP A 112 14.25 3.26 -21.91
C ASP A 112 14.62 3.82 -20.53
N ASP A 113 14.30 5.10 -20.27
CA ASP A 113 14.67 5.81 -19.04
C ASP A 113 13.54 5.89 -18.01
N SER A 114 12.43 5.20 -18.25
CA SER A 114 11.34 5.17 -17.28
C SER A 114 11.65 4.22 -16.11
N SER A 115 11.33 4.68 -14.92
CA SER A 115 11.60 4.00 -13.66
C SER A 115 10.36 3.94 -12.78
N CYS A 116 10.26 2.91 -11.96
CA CYS A 116 9.19 2.77 -10.98
C CYS A 116 9.32 3.85 -9.89
N PRO A 117 8.29 4.69 -9.64
CA PRO A 117 8.35 5.73 -8.62
C PRO A 117 8.51 5.22 -7.18
N ILE A 118 8.25 3.94 -6.93
CA ILE A 118 8.29 3.34 -5.59
C ILE A 118 9.68 2.80 -5.28
N CYS A 119 10.25 1.96 -6.16
CA CYS A 119 11.57 1.37 -5.95
C CYS A 119 12.70 2.13 -6.65
N THR A 120 12.39 3.12 -7.49
CA THR A 120 13.33 3.94 -8.28
C THR A 120 14.19 3.17 -9.28
N ASN A 121 13.92 1.88 -9.49
CA ASN A 121 14.63 1.06 -10.48
C ASN A 121 14.02 1.26 -11.87
N ARG A 122 14.85 1.13 -12.91
CA ARG A 122 14.39 1.20 -14.31
C ARG A 122 13.66 -0.09 -14.65
N PHE A 123 12.55 0.02 -15.38
CA PHE A 123 11.73 -1.14 -15.72
C PHE A 123 12.48 -2.17 -16.58
N LYS A 124 13.44 -1.73 -17.40
CA LYS A 124 14.21 -2.61 -18.31
C LYS A 124 15.41 -3.29 -17.66
N ASP A 125 15.77 -2.91 -16.44
CA ASP A 125 16.90 -3.51 -15.73
C ASP A 125 16.53 -4.87 -15.12
N ASP A 126 15.23 -5.12 -14.90
CA ASP A 126 14.71 -6.40 -14.43
C ASP A 126 14.57 -7.41 -15.59
N LYS A 127 14.76 -8.70 -15.27
CA LYS A 127 14.66 -9.82 -16.21
C LYS A 127 13.20 -10.16 -16.54
N TYR A 128 12.28 -9.99 -15.60
CA TYR A 128 10.86 -10.27 -15.77
C TYR A 128 9.96 -9.16 -15.19
N PRO A 129 10.09 -7.92 -15.68
CA PRO A 129 9.37 -6.78 -15.12
C PRO A 129 7.87 -6.90 -15.42
N LEU A 130 7.09 -6.89 -14.35
CA LEU A 130 5.63 -6.90 -14.39
C LEU A 130 5.11 -5.48 -14.21
N VAL A 131 5.09 -4.73 -15.30
CA VAL A 131 4.68 -3.32 -15.29
C VAL A 131 3.18 -3.19 -15.47
N VAL A 132 2.53 -2.47 -14.56
CA VAL A 132 1.10 -2.21 -14.55
C VAL A 132 0.79 -0.72 -14.60
N ARG A 133 -0.35 -0.41 -15.20
CA ARG A 133 -0.88 0.95 -15.30
C ARG A 133 -2.09 1.11 -14.40
N LEU A 134 -2.06 2.11 -13.53
CA LEU A 134 -3.21 2.46 -12.69
C LEU A 134 -4.20 3.36 -13.46
N PRO A 135 -5.51 3.07 -13.40
CA PRO A 135 -6.55 3.90 -14.02
C PRO A 135 -6.82 5.12 -13.13
N CYS A 136 -6.04 6.19 -13.31
CA CYS A 136 -6.18 7.37 -12.46
C CYS A 136 -7.24 8.37 -12.96
N GLY A 137 -7.70 8.27 -14.22
CA GLY A 137 -8.90 8.97 -14.72
C GLY A 137 -8.74 10.44 -15.12
N HIS A 138 -7.63 11.11 -14.80
CA HIS A 138 -7.36 12.52 -15.15
C HIS A 138 -6.42 12.69 -16.36
N GLY A 139 -6.36 11.68 -17.24
CA GLY A 139 -5.56 11.69 -18.46
C GLY A 139 -4.09 11.34 -18.26
N VAL A 140 -3.60 11.33 -17.02
CA VAL A 140 -2.28 10.81 -16.66
C VAL A 140 -2.45 9.47 -15.96
N ASN A 141 -2.05 8.40 -16.64
CA ASN A 141 -2.04 7.07 -16.05
C ASN A 141 -0.64 6.76 -15.52
N HIS A 142 -0.55 6.56 -14.20
CA HIS A 142 0.71 6.29 -13.53
C HIS A 142 1.10 4.81 -13.68
N VAL A 143 2.39 4.58 -13.86
CA VAL A 143 2.96 3.27 -14.17
C VAL A 143 3.87 2.81 -13.04
N PHE A 144 3.75 1.54 -12.64
CA PHE A 144 4.50 0.96 -11.54
C PHE A 144 4.79 -0.52 -11.80
N ASP A 145 5.75 -1.07 -11.07
CA ASP A 145 5.88 -2.52 -10.95
C ASP A 145 4.78 -3.08 -10.07
N LEU A 146 4.21 -4.22 -10.49
CA LEU A 146 3.15 -4.91 -9.76
C LEU A 146 3.58 -5.30 -8.35
N GLU A 147 4.82 -5.75 -8.19
CA GLU A 147 5.39 -6.12 -6.89
C GLU A 147 5.51 -4.91 -5.94
N CYS A 148 5.73 -3.71 -6.49
CA CYS A 148 5.85 -2.49 -5.72
C CYS A 148 4.48 -1.90 -5.35
N VAL A 149 3.55 -1.86 -6.31
CA VAL A 149 2.25 -1.21 -6.13
C VAL A 149 1.19 -2.13 -5.52
N GLY A 150 1.35 -3.46 -5.65
CA GLY A 150 0.44 -4.46 -5.12
C GLY A 150 0.22 -4.36 -3.62
N PRO A 151 1.29 -4.39 -2.79
CA PRO A 151 1.16 -4.24 -1.33
C PRO A 151 0.51 -2.91 -0.94
N TRP A 152 0.83 -1.83 -1.66
CA TRP A 152 0.22 -0.53 -1.43
C TRP A 152 -1.29 -0.57 -1.66
N LEU A 153 -1.73 -1.14 -2.79
CA LEU A 153 -3.15 -1.19 -3.16
C LEU A 153 -3.97 -2.11 -2.26
N GLN A 154 -3.36 -3.16 -1.70
CA GLN A 154 -4.00 -4.02 -0.69
C GLN A 154 -4.31 -3.28 0.61
N MET A 155 -3.57 -2.22 0.93
CA MET A 155 -3.82 -1.39 2.11
C MET A 155 -4.63 -0.14 1.77
N ASN A 156 -4.42 0.43 0.58
CA ASN A 156 -4.96 1.72 0.16
C ASN A 156 -5.49 1.67 -1.28
N SER A 157 -6.78 1.94 -1.51
CA SER A 157 -7.37 2.07 -2.85
C SER A 157 -6.97 3.33 -3.62
N THR A 158 -5.91 4.02 -3.22
CA THR A 158 -5.48 5.28 -3.84
C THR A 158 -4.13 5.15 -4.54
N CYS A 159 -3.98 5.85 -5.67
CA CYS A 159 -2.71 5.90 -6.37
C CYS A 159 -1.63 6.63 -5.54
N PRO A 160 -0.41 6.08 -5.38
CA PRO A 160 0.68 6.73 -4.64
C PRO A 160 1.07 8.12 -5.17
N MET A 161 0.88 8.36 -6.47
CA MET A 161 1.31 9.59 -7.15
C MET A 161 0.26 10.70 -7.10
N CYS A 162 -1.00 10.37 -7.39
CA CYS A 162 -2.08 11.36 -7.54
C CYS A 162 -3.21 11.23 -6.52
N ARG A 163 -3.14 10.27 -5.60
CA ARG A 163 -4.12 9.99 -4.54
C ARG A 163 -5.53 9.68 -5.01
N THR A 164 -5.73 9.47 -6.31
CA THR A 164 -7.03 9.13 -6.87
C THR A 164 -7.44 7.73 -6.48
N ASN A 165 -8.71 7.58 -6.11
CA ASN A 165 -9.29 6.29 -5.78
C ASN A 165 -9.51 5.47 -7.05
N VAL A 166 -8.82 4.34 -7.18
CA VAL A 166 -8.87 3.48 -8.38
C VAL A 166 -10.22 2.76 -8.51
N LEU A 167 -10.90 2.49 -7.40
CA LEU A 167 -12.22 1.87 -7.38
C LEU A 167 -13.30 2.83 -7.87
N GLU A 168 -13.20 4.12 -7.50
CA GLU A 168 -14.13 5.15 -7.95
C GLU A 168 -14.01 5.38 -9.46
N VAL A 169 -12.77 5.46 -9.97
CA VAL A 169 -12.52 5.60 -11.41
C VAL A 169 -13.08 4.41 -12.18
N GLU A 170 -12.86 3.18 -11.70
CA GLU A 170 -13.37 1.98 -12.34
C GLU A 170 -14.91 1.91 -12.31
N ALA A 171 -15.53 2.27 -11.18
CA ALA A 171 -16.98 2.34 -11.07
C ALA A 171 -17.59 3.35 -12.06
N ASN A 172 -16.96 4.52 -12.21
CA ASN A 172 -17.40 5.53 -13.18
C ASN A 172 -17.20 5.06 -14.62
N ARG A 173 -16.10 4.37 -14.91
CA ARG A 173 -15.86 3.76 -16.23
C ARG A 173 -16.92 2.72 -16.56
N ARG A 174 -17.27 1.84 -15.61
CA ARG A 174 -18.31 0.82 -15.77
C ARG A 174 -19.67 1.45 -16.11
N LYS A 175 -20.10 2.45 -15.33
CA LYS A 175 -21.37 3.17 -15.58
C LYS A 175 -21.43 3.78 -16.98
N LYS A 176 -20.32 4.35 -17.46
CA LYS A 176 -20.26 4.94 -18.79
C LYS A 176 -20.41 3.87 -19.89
N ILE A 177 -19.75 2.73 -19.74
CA ILE A 177 -19.85 1.61 -20.69
C ILE A 177 -21.29 1.06 -20.72
N ASP A 178 -21.91 0.87 -19.55
CA ASP A 178 -23.27 0.35 -19.46
C ASP A 178 -24.29 1.27 -20.15
N GLU A 179 -24.11 2.59 -20.02
CA GLU A 179 -24.94 3.59 -20.69
C GLU A 179 -24.72 3.62 -22.22
N GLU A 180 -23.48 3.50 -22.68
CA GLU A 180 -23.16 3.40 -24.11
C GLU A 180 -23.79 2.13 -24.73
N ILE A 181 -23.75 1.00 -24.03
CA ILE A 181 -24.38 -0.25 -24.47
C ILE A 181 -25.90 -0.12 -24.53
N ARG A 182 -26.51 0.56 -23.53
CA ARG A 182 -27.96 0.81 -23.53
C ARG A 182 -28.37 1.65 -24.74
N LYS A 183 -27.65 2.73 -25.00
CA LYS A 183 -27.92 3.64 -26.13
C LYS A 183 -27.78 2.93 -27.48
N ALA A 184 -26.74 2.13 -27.67
CA ALA A 184 -26.54 1.37 -28.90
C ALA A 184 -27.67 0.37 -29.17
N LYS A 185 -28.20 -0.28 -28.11
CA LYS A 185 -29.34 -1.20 -28.25
C LYS A 185 -30.65 -0.49 -28.62
N GLU A 186 -30.84 0.74 -28.14
CA GLU A 186 -32.01 1.56 -28.48
C GLU A 186 -31.91 2.01 -29.95
N GLU A 187 -30.74 2.47 -30.39
CA GLU A 187 -30.49 2.84 -31.80
C GLU A 187 -30.69 1.65 -32.75
N ASP A 188 -30.14 0.47 -32.44
CA ASP A 188 -30.34 -0.74 -33.25
C ASP A 188 -31.84 -1.13 -33.34
N SER A 189 -32.62 -0.96 -32.27
CA SER A 189 -34.05 -1.27 -32.29
C SER A 189 -34.87 -0.27 -33.11
N GLU A 190 -34.51 1.01 -33.08
CA GLU A 190 -35.16 2.06 -33.89
C GLU A 190 -34.85 1.87 -35.38
N GLU A 191 -33.61 1.52 -35.74
CA GLU A 191 -33.22 1.20 -37.11
C GLU A 191 -33.94 -0.05 -37.66
N GLU A 192 -34.10 -1.09 -36.83
CA GLU A 192 -34.87 -2.28 -37.20
C GLU A 192 -36.35 -1.96 -37.45
N GLU A 193 -37.00 -1.16 -36.58
CA GLU A 193 -38.39 -0.73 -36.78
C GLU A 193 -38.59 0.09 -38.07
N GLU A 194 -37.65 0.99 -38.39
CA GLU A 194 -37.69 1.80 -39.62
C GLU A 194 -37.49 0.96 -40.91
N ASP A 195 -36.65 -0.08 -40.89
CA ASP A 195 -36.46 -0.99 -42.05
C ASP A 195 -37.68 -1.90 -42.28
N TRP A 196 -38.42 -2.29 -41.23
CA TRP A 196 -39.68 -3.03 -41.41
C TRP A 196 -40.79 -2.16 -42.04
N ASP A 197 -40.83 -0.86 -41.72
CA ASP A 197 -41.83 0.08 -42.24
C ASP A 197 -41.60 0.46 -43.72
N ILE A 198 -40.43 0.18 -44.30
CA ILE A 198 -40.13 0.47 -45.72
C ILE A 198 -40.67 -0.62 -46.69
N TYR A 199 -40.98 -1.83 -46.19
CA TYR A 199 -41.48 -2.96 -46.98
C TYR A 199 -42.98 -3.26 -46.76
N GLY A 200 -43.70 -2.47 -45.96
CA GLY A 200 -45.14 -2.57 -45.71
C GLY A 200 -46.00 -1.75 -46.67
#